data_AF-A0A957JHP9-F1
#
_entry.id   AF-A0A957JHP9-F1
#
_cell.length_a   1.000
_cell.length_b   1.000
_cell.length_c   1.000
_cell.angle_alpha   90.00
_cell.angle_beta   90.00
_cell.angle_gamma   90.00
#
_symmetry.space_group_name_H-M   'P 1'
#
loop_
_entity.id
_entity.type
_entity.pdbx_description
1 polymer ?
#
loop_
_entity_poly.entity_id
_entity_poly.type
_entity_poly.pdbx_seq_one_letter_code
_entity_poly.pdbx_strand_id
1 'polypeptide(L)' 'MDRKLGKRPLRHHSFILSLWQERDEPPVWRMSLEDPHTSVRRGFKEIQELARFLEEWTAVPPTEESTVE' A
#
# COMPACT_ATOMS: atom_id res chain seq x y z
N MET A 1 16.51 -29.82 20.87
CA MET A 1 16.91 -28.69 20.00
C MET A 1 15.66 -27.92 19.65
N ASP A 2 15.22 -27.07 20.57
CA ASP A 2 14.01 -26.27 20.47
C ASP A 2 14.19 -25.16 19.45
N ARG A 3 13.70 -25.42 18.24
CA ARG A 3 13.68 -24.42 17.18
C ARG A 3 12.58 -23.42 17.53
N LYS A 4 12.91 -22.41 18.34
CA LYS A 4 12.07 -21.21 18.50
C LYS A 4 11.96 -20.56 17.11
N LEU A 5 10.95 -20.92 16.34
CA LEU A 5 10.47 -20.13 15.22
C LEU A 5 10.06 -18.78 15.80
N GLY A 6 10.99 -17.81 15.76
CA GLY A 6 10.69 -16.44 16.10
C GLY A 6 9.45 -16.03 15.32
N LYS A 7 8.39 -15.67 16.05
CA LYS A 7 7.17 -15.11 15.46
C LYS A 7 7.53 -13.76 14.86
N ARG A 8 8.07 -13.75 13.64
CA ARG A 8 8.15 -12.51 12.88
C ARG A 8 6.71 -12.03 12.72
N PRO A 9 6.36 -10.83 13.22
CA PRO A 9 5.01 -10.34 13.07
C PRO A 9 4.67 -10.30 11.58
N LEU A 10 3.56 -10.94 11.20
CA LEU A 10 3.04 -10.86 9.84
C LEU A 10 2.71 -9.39 9.58
N ARG A 11 3.51 -8.71 8.74
CA ARG A 11 3.23 -7.34 8.32
C ARG A 11 2.07 -7.38 7.33
N HIS A 12 0.86 -7.27 7.87
CA HIS A 12 -0.37 -7.18 7.09
C HIS A 12 -0.79 -5.72 6.99
N HIS A 13 -1.06 -5.27 5.77
CA HIS A 13 -1.63 -3.95 5.51
C HIS A 13 -2.65 -4.08 4.39
N SER A 14 -3.74 -3.34 4.50
CA SER A 14 -4.84 -3.38 3.55
C SER A 14 -5.03 -2.00 2.95
N PHE A 15 -5.26 -1.95 1.64
CA PHE A 15 -5.62 -0.74 0.93
C PHE A 15 -6.96 -0.95 0.22
N ILE A 16 -7.75 0.12 0.13
CA ILE A 16 -8.91 0.18 -0.76
C ILE A 16 -8.44 0.82 -2.07
N LEU A 17 -8.45 0.04 -3.16
CA LEU A 17 -8.17 0.54 -4.51
C LEU A 17 -9.45 1.02 -5.16
N SER A 18 -9.46 2.29 -5.57
CA SER A 18 -10.52 2.88 -6.39
C SER A 18 -10.00 3.18 -7.79
N LEU A 19 -10.79 2.82 -8.81
CA LEU A 19 -10.51 3.09 -10.22
C LEU A 19 -11.74 3.75 -10.85
N TRP A 20 -11.56 4.85 -11.56
CA TRP A 20 -12.65 5.53 -12.27
C TRP A 20 -12.13 6.21 -13.53
N GLN A 21 -13.01 6.42 -14.50
CA GLN A 21 -12.72 7.27 -15.65
C GLN A 21 -13.28 8.67 -15.39
N GLU A 22 -12.45 9.68 -15.59
CA GLU A 22 -12.91 11.06 -15.68
C GLU A 22 -13.65 11.26 -17.00
N ARG A 23 -14.63 12.17 -17.00
CA ARG A 23 -15.44 12.51 -18.18
C ARG A 23 -14.72 13.52 -19.09
N ASP A 24 -13.39 13.50 -19.11
CA ASP A 24 -12.57 14.33 -19.98
C ASP A 24 -12.56 13.75 -21.40
N GLU A 25 -12.20 14.59 -22.38
CA GLU A 25 -11.97 14.18 -23.77
C GLU A 25 -10.49 14.42 -24.11
N PRO A 26 -9.65 13.36 -24.23
CA PRO A 26 -9.98 11.93 -24.13
C PRO A 26 -10.24 11.46 -22.68
N PRO A 27 -11.01 10.38 -22.47
CA PRO A 27 -11.29 9.86 -21.14
C PRO A 27 -10.02 9.36 -20.46
N VAL A 28 -9.72 9.90 -19.29
CA VAL A 28 -8.52 9.56 -18.50
C VAL A 28 -8.90 8.64 -17.35
N TRP A 29 -8.17 7.54 -17.21
CA TRP A 29 -8.29 6.68 -16.02
C TRP A 29 -7.59 7.34 -14.84
N ARG A 30 -8.26 7.32 -13.70
CA ARG A 30 -7.73 7.73 -12.40
C ARG A 30 -7.77 6.57 -11.44
N MET A 31 -6.84 6.61 -10.52
CA MET A 31 -6.67 5.56 -9.53
C MET A 31 -6.35 6.21 -8.18
N SER A 32 -6.82 5.62 -7.10
CA SER A 32 -6.37 5.99 -5.77
C SER A 32 -6.32 4.79 -4.84
N LEU A 33 -5.32 4.78 -3.96
CA LEU A 33 -5.30 3.92 -2.78
C LEU A 33 -5.75 4.72 -1.57
N GLU A 34 -6.55 4.09 -0.73
CA GLU A 34 -6.95 4.61 0.57
C GLU A 34 -6.58 3.61 1.65
N ASP A 35 -5.95 4.09 2.72
CA ASP A 35 -5.74 3.30 3.93
C ASP A 35 -7.03 3.34 4.78
N PRO A 36 -7.70 2.19 5.02
CA PRO A 36 -8.96 2.15 5.76
C PRO A 36 -8.80 2.49 7.24
N HIS A 37 -7.60 2.41 7.81
CA HIS A 37 -7.33 2.69 9.21
C HIS A 37 -7.00 4.16 9.47
N THR A 38 -6.37 4.83 8.51
CA THR A 38 -5.94 6.24 8.64
C THR A 38 -6.75 7.21 7.78
N SER A 39 -7.59 6.69 6.87
CA SER A 39 -8.31 7.45 5.84
C SER A 39 -7.38 8.28 4.92
N VAL A 40 -6.07 8.01 4.94
CA VAL A 40 -5.12 8.66 4.05
C VAL A 40 -5.34 8.14 2.64
N ARG A 41 -5.62 9.06 1.72
CA ARG A 41 -5.80 8.76 0.29
C ARG A 41 -4.61 9.26 -0.52
N ARG A 42 -4.12 8.40 -1.41
CA ARG A 42 -3.09 8.72 -2.41
C ARG A 42 -3.62 8.45 -3.81
N GLY A 43 -3.65 9.49 -4.64
CA GLY A 43 -4.03 9.40 -6.05
C GLY A 43 -2.83 9.10 -6.94
N PHE A 44 -3.08 8.41 -8.05
CA PHE A 44 -2.10 8.05 -9.06
C PHE A 44 -2.69 8.38 -10.45
N LYS A 45 -1.86 8.92 -11.34
CA LYS A 45 -2.29 9.27 -12.69
C LYS A 45 -2.05 8.13 -13.67
N GLU A 46 -1.00 7.35 -13.44
CA GLU A 46 -0.59 6.23 -14.32
C GLU A 46 -0.45 4.93 -13.52
N ILE A 47 -0.74 3.79 -14.14
CA ILE A 47 -0.66 2.46 -13.51
C ILE A 47 0.76 2.14 -13.01
N GLN A 48 1.78 2.64 -13.70
CA GLN A 48 3.18 2.46 -13.35
C GLN A 48 3.55 3.20 -12.06
N GLU A 49 2.92 4.34 -11.76
CA GLU A 49 3.14 5.06 -10.49
C GLU A 49 2.59 4.26 -9.30
N LEU A 50 1.40 3.66 -9.46
CA LEU A 50 0.81 2.78 -8.45
C LEU A 50 1.66 1.53 -8.23
N ALA A 51 2.10 0.89 -9.31
CA ALA A 51 2.95 -0.30 -9.23
C ALA A 51 4.27 0.00 -8.50
N ARG A 52 4.97 1.08 -8.88
CA ARG A 52 6.21 1.51 -8.22
C ARG A 52 5.99 1.78 -6.73
N PHE A 53 4.90 2.45 -6.37
CA PHE A 53 4.58 2.70 -4.96
C PHE A 53 4.43 1.40 -4.17
N LEU A 54 3.72 0.41 -4.71
CA LEU A 54 3.54 -0.88 -4.04
C LEU A 54 4.87 -1.64 -3.94
N GLU A 55 5.67 -1.64 -5.00
CA GLU A 55 7.01 -2.22 -5.01
C GLU A 55 7.88 -1.61 -3.91
N GLU A 56 7.99 -0.29 -3.85
CA GLU A 56 8.73 0.44 -2.82
C GLU A 56 8.20 0.13 -1.41
N TRP A 57 6.88 0.10 -1.23
CA TRP A 57 6.26 -0.20 0.07
C TRP A 57 6.60 -1.61 0.56
N THR A 58 6.60 -2.58 -0.36
CA THR A 58 6.95 -3.98 -0.06
C THR A 58 8.45 -4.24 0.03
N ALA A 59 9.28 -3.39 -0.58
CA ALA A 59 10.73 -3.52 -0.55
C ALA A 59 11.33 -3.18 0.82
N VAL A 60 10.61 -2.43 1.66
CA VAL A 60 11.06 -2.12 3.02
C VAL A 60 10.88 -3.36 3.91
N PRO A 61 11.97 -4.01 4.37
CA PRO A 61 11.85 -5.08 5.37
C PRO A 61 11.19 -4.52 6.63
N PRO A 62 10.48 -5.34 7.43
CA PRO A 62 9.91 -4.86 8.68
C PRO A 62 11.05 -4.38 9.58
N THR A 63 11.23 -3.06 9.69
CA THR A 63 12.02 -2.47 10.76
C THR A 63 11.26 -2.76 12.05
N GLU A 64 11.92 -3.36 13.04
CA GLU A 64 11.36 -3.73 14.35
C GLU A 64 10.91 -2.51 15.20
N GLU A 65 10.78 -1.32 14.60
CA GLU A 65 10.38 -0.07 15.25
C GLU A 65 8.87 0.14 15.16
N SER A 66 8.13 -0.63 15.95
CA SER A 66 6.94 -0.16 16.66
C SER A 66 6.64 -1.12 17.80
N THR A 67 7.63 -1.29 18.68
CA THR A 67 7.35 -1.34 20.11
C THR A 67 7.44 0.10 20.58
N VAL A 68 6.31 0.80 20.63
CA VAL A 68 6.16 2.01 21.44
C VAL A 68 4.90 1.86 22.25
N GLU A 69 5.16 1.66 23.55
CA GLU A 69 4.34 1.73 24.78
C GLU A 69 2.96 1.05 24.84
#